data_AF-T1HXQ8-F1
#
_entry.id   AF-T1HXQ8-F1
#
_cell.length_a   1.000
_cell.length_b   1.000
_cell.length_c   1.000
_cell.angle_alpha   90.00
_cell.angle_beta   90.00
_cell.angle_gamma   90.00
#
_symmetry.space_group_name_H-M   'P 1'
#
loop_
_entity.id
_entity.type
_entity.pdbx_description
1 polymer ?
#
loop_
_entity_poly.entity_id
_entity_poly.type
_entity_poly.pdbx_seq_one_letter_code
_entity_poly.pdbx_strand_id
1 'polypeptide(L)'
;TQMCLLMVLIASQIDFVIGSLIGPKTALEEAKGFVGYNADVFKENLNSNYRYFEGVEHDFFSVFSVFFPAVTGIVAGANLSGDLK
;
A
#
# COMPACT_ATOMS: atom_id res chain seq x y z
N THR A 1 3.90 -24.83 -2.43
CA THR A 1 4.07 -23.64 -3.30
C THR A 1 3.60 -22.36 -2.62
N GLN A 2 2.45 -22.34 -1.95
CA GLN A 2 1.95 -21.16 -1.21
C GLN A 2 2.95 -20.59 -0.18
N MET A 3 3.67 -21.45 0.55
CA MET A 3 4.72 -21.00 1.48
C MET A 3 5.87 -20.26 0.78
N CYS A 4 6.21 -20.63 -0.45
CA CYS A 4 7.21 -19.93 -1.25
C CYS A 4 6.71 -18.55 -1.68
N LEU A 5 5.46 -18.46 -2.15
CA LEU A 5 4.83 -17.18 -2.50
C LEU A 5 4.74 -16.24 -1.29
N LEU A 6 4.44 -16.78 -0.11
CA LEU A 6 4.41 -16.01 1.14
C LEU A 6 5.80 -15.46 1.49
N MET A 7 6.86 -16.26 1.36
CA MET A 7 8.23 -15.79 1.61
C MET A 7 8.64 -14.65 0.67
N VAL A 8 8.32 -14.76 -0.62
CA VAL A 8 8.61 -13.70 -1.60
C VAL A 8 7.83 -12.42 -1.27
N LEU A 9 6.57 -12.54 -0.86
CA LEU A 9 5.73 -11.40 -0.48
C LEU A 9 6.24 -10.68 0.78
N ILE A 10 6.68 -11.44 1.78
CA ILE A 10 7.30 -10.86 2.99
C ILE A 10 8.62 -10.17 2.62
N ALA A 11 9.46 -10.82 1.80
CA ALA A 11 10.73 -10.25 1.34
C ALA A 11 10.51 -8.94 0.57
N SER A 12 9.51 -8.86 -0.31
CA SER A 12 9.19 -7.63 -1.04
C SER A 12 8.73 -6.49 -0.13
N GLN A 13 7.98 -6.79 0.93
CA GLN A 13 7.55 -5.77 1.88
C GLN A 13 8.74 -5.22 2.67
N ILE A 14 9.68 -6.08 3.07
CA ILE A 14 10.91 -5.67 3.77
C ILE A 14 11.78 -4.82 2.84
N ASP A 15 11.99 -5.24 1.60
CA ASP A 15 12.75 -4.49 0.60
C ASP A 15 12.17 -3.09 0.37
N PHE A 16 10.84 -2.99 0.23
CA PHE A 16 10.14 -1.70 0.14
C PHE A 16 10.39 -0.79 1.36
N VAL A 17 10.28 -1.34 2.58
CA VAL A 17 10.50 -0.56 3.81
C VAL A 17 11.95 -0.07 3.88
N ILE A 18 12.93 -0.92 3.60
CA ILE A 18 14.36 -0.55 3.57
C ILE A 18 14.60 0.52 2.50
N GLY A 19 14.04 0.35 1.30
CA GLY A 19 14.12 1.33 0.22
C GLY A 19 13.56 2.70 0.62
N SER A 20 12.41 2.71 1.32
CA SER A 20 11.82 3.95 1.83
C SER A 20 12.74 4.69 2.82
N LEU A 21 13.46 3.94 3.66
CA LEU A 21 14.35 4.49 4.70
C LEU A 21 15.67 5.03 4.13
N ILE A 22 16.17 4.43 3.05
CA ILE A 22 17.39 4.91 2.38
C ILE A 22 17.13 6.26 1.68
N GLY A 23 15.89 6.49 1.21
CA GLY A 23 15.49 7.73 0.54
C GLY A 23 15.90 7.79 -0.94
N PRO A 24 15.61 8.90 -1.64
CA PRO A 24 15.91 9.05 -3.06
C PRO A 24 17.42 9.06 -3.31
N LYS A 25 17.87 8.27 -4.29
CA LYS A 25 19.28 8.18 -4.68
C LYS A 25 19.60 9.01 -5.91
N THR A 26 18.58 9.35 -6.70
CA THR A 26 18.71 10.05 -7.97
C THR A 26 17.77 11.24 -8.06
N ALA A 27 18.20 12.29 -8.79
CA ALA A 27 17.36 13.46 -9.06
C ALA A 27 16.05 13.11 -9.81
N LEU A 28 16.02 11.97 -10.52
CA LEU A 28 14.82 11.48 -11.18
C LEU A 28 13.77 10.96 -10.19
N GLU A 29 14.19 10.32 -9.11
CA GLU A 29 13.28 9.84 -8.05
C GLU A 29 12.65 11.00 -7.29
N GLU A 30 13.45 12.04 -7.01
CA GLU A 30 12.98 13.28 -6.43
C GLU A 30 11.99 14.00 -7.35
N ALA A 31 12.27 14.07 -8.65
CA ALA A 31 11.37 14.65 -9.65
C ALA A 31 10.05 13.87 -9.81
N LYS A 32 10.03 12.58 -9.45
CA LYS A 32 8.81 11.75 -9.40
C LYS A 32 8.03 11.91 -8.08
N GLY A 33 8.52 12.74 -7.16
CA GLY A 33 7.88 13.01 -5.87
C GLY A 33 8.33 12.09 -4.73
N PHE A 34 9.32 11.23 -4.94
CA PHE A 34 9.92 10.46 -3.85
C PHE A 34 11.03 11.29 -3.20
N VAL A 35 10.69 11.99 -2.12
CA VAL A 35 11.60 12.87 -1.37
C VAL A 35 12.10 12.26 -0.05
N GLY A 36 11.74 11.00 0.22
CA GLY A 36 12.03 10.31 1.49
C GLY A 36 11.15 10.78 2.66
N TYR A 37 11.59 10.48 3.89
CA TYR A 37 10.88 10.87 5.11
C TYR A 37 11.10 12.36 5.42
N ASN A 38 10.10 13.19 5.07
CA ASN A 38 10.11 14.62 5.32
C ASN A 38 8.88 15.03 6.18
N ALA A 39 9.13 15.73 7.28
CA ALA A 39 8.09 16.11 8.24
C ALA A 39 7.11 17.16 7.69
N ASP A 40 7.56 18.04 6.78
CA ASP A 40 6.73 19.07 6.17
C ASP A 40 5.77 18.44 5.15
N VAL A 41 6.30 17.55 4.30
CA VAL A 41 5.48 16.77 3.35
C VAL A 41 4.49 15.88 4.09
N PHE A 42 4.90 15.26 5.20
CA PHE A 42 3.97 14.47 6.02
C PHE A 42 2.80 15.32 6.52
N LYS A 43 3.07 16.50 7.10
CA LYS A 43 2.02 17.42 7.59
C LYS A 43 1.09 17.87 6.48
N GLU A 44 1.62 18.15 5.29
CA GLU A 44 0.83 18.56 4.13
C GLU A 44 -0.12 17.45 3.65
N ASN A 45 0.34 16.19 3.70
CA ASN A 45 -0.43 15.03 3.23
C ASN A 45 -1.36 14.40 4.30
N LEU A 46 -1.40 14.93 5.53
CA LEU A 46 -2.27 14.39 6.59
C LEU A 46 -3.76 14.61 6.31
N ASN A 47 -4.10 15.65 5.55
CA ASN A 47 -5.48 15.99 5.24
C ASN A 47 -5.96 15.30 3.96
N SER A 48 -7.24 14.98 3.90
CA SER A 48 -7.86 14.45 2.69
C SER A 48 -7.87 15.50 1.57
N ASN A 49 -7.42 15.11 0.38
CA ASN A 49 -7.54 15.90 -0.84
C ASN A 49 -8.21 15.03 -1.91
N TYR A 50 -9.53 14.84 -1.77
CA TYR A 50 -10.29 14.07 -2.75
C TYR A 50 -10.40 14.86 -4.06
N ARG A 51 -10.23 14.17 -5.19
CA ARG A 51 -10.18 14.78 -6.52
C ARG A 51 -11.26 14.20 -7.40
N TYR A 52 -11.71 15.02 -8.35
CA TYR A 52 -12.50 14.53 -9.47
C TYR A 52 -11.61 13.71 -10.41
N PHE A 53 -11.99 12.46 -10.65
CA PHE A 53 -11.26 11.56 -11.53
C PHE A 53 -12.26 10.64 -12.24
N GLU A 54 -12.02 10.36 -13.53
CA GLU A 54 -12.86 9.48 -14.36
C GLU A 54 -14.39 9.75 -14.30
N GLY A 55 -14.80 11.01 -14.17
CA GLY A 55 -16.23 11.36 -14.17
C GLY A 55 -16.89 11.36 -12.80
N VAL A 56 -16.15 11.07 -11.74
CA VAL A 56 -16.68 10.92 -10.37
C VAL A 56 -15.92 11.86 -9.43
N GLU A 57 -16.66 12.61 -8.60
CA GLU A 57 -16.07 13.24 -7.42
C GLU A 57 -15.83 12.17 -6.37
N HIS A 58 -14.57 11.93 -6.04
CA HIS A 58 -14.24 11.01 -4.97
C HIS A 58 -14.57 11.64 -3.61
N ASP A 59 -15.07 10.82 -2.72
CA ASP A 59 -15.26 11.09 -1.30
C ASP A 59 -14.68 9.94 -0.46
N PHE A 60 -14.81 10.02 0.87
CA PHE A 60 -14.32 8.98 1.78
C PHE A 60 -14.85 7.58 1.43
N PHE A 61 -16.16 7.45 1.13
CA PHE A 61 -16.78 6.15 0.88
C PHE A 61 -16.36 5.55 -0.46
N SER A 62 -16.19 6.39 -1.50
CA SER A 62 -15.70 5.95 -2.79
C SER A 62 -14.29 5.35 -2.68
N VAL A 63 -13.37 6.04 -1.98
CA VAL A 63 -12.00 5.54 -1.75
C VAL A 63 -12.01 4.29 -0.87
N PHE A 64 -12.84 4.28 0.19
CA PHE A 64 -13.01 3.12 1.05
C PHE A 64 -13.47 1.88 0.27
N SER A 65 -14.42 2.03 -0.65
CA SER A 65 -14.93 0.91 -1.46
C SER A 65 -13.87 0.26 -2.35
N VAL A 66 -12.90 1.03 -2.84
CA VAL A 66 -11.75 0.52 -3.61
C VAL A 66 -10.76 -0.21 -2.70
N PHE A 67 -10.56 0.28 -1.47
CA PHE A 67 -9.68 -0.36 -0.48
C PHE A 67 -10.29 -1.60 0.16
N PHE A 68 -11.62 -1.68 0.27
CA PHE A 68 -12.32 -2.73 1.01
C PHE A 68 -11.92 -4.15 0.59
N PRO A 69 -11.84 -4.51 -0.71
CA PRO A 69 -11.39 -5.84 -1.14
C PRO A 69 -10.00 -6.23 -0.63
N ALA A 70 -9.10 -5.27 -0.41
CA ALA A 70 -7.74 -5.53 0.07
C ALA A 70 -7.70 -6.07 1.51
N VAL A 71 -8.72 -5.77 2.33
CA VAL A 71 -8.83 -6.23 3.73
C VAL A 71 -9.73 -7.47 3.85
N THR A 72 -10.50 -7.78 2.81
CA THR A 72 -11.27 -9.03 2.76
C THR A 72 -10.35 -10.24 2.49
N GLY A 73 -10.85 -11.46 2.71
CA GLY A 73 -10.10 -12.70 2.45
C GLY A 73 -9.79 -13.55 3.68
N ILE A 74 -10.14 -13.10 4.89
CA ILE A 74 -9.99 -13.88 6.14
C ILE A 74 -10.69 -15.26 6.05
N VAL A 75 -11.84 -15.31 5.37
CA VAL A 75 -12.61 -16.55 5.16
C VAL A 75 -11.92 -17.53 4.21
N ALA A 76 -11.03 -17.08 3.33
CA ALA A 76 -10.25 -18.00 2.50
C ALA A 76 -9.25 -18.82 3.35
N GLY A 77 -8.73 -18.22 4.43
CA GLY A 77 -7.89 -18.93 5.41
C GLY A 77 -8.70 -19.91 6.28
N ALA A 78 -9.88 -19.50 6.75
CA ALA A 78 -10.75 -20.35 7.56
C ALA A 78 -11.38 -21.51 6.76
N ASN A 79 -11.60 -21.35 5.45
CA ASN A 79 -12.16 -22.43 4.62
C ASN A 79 -11.12 -23.52 4.30
N LEU A 80 -9.81 -23.21 4.37
CA LEU A 80 -8.72 -24.17 4.21
C LEU A 80 -8.26 -24.78 5.54
N SER A 81 -8.71 -24.26 6.69
CA SER A 81 -8.34 -24.81 8.00
C SER A 81 -9.02 -26.15 8.34
N GLY A 82 -10.06 -26.54 7.60
CA GLY A 82 -10.70 -27.85 7.75
C GLY A 82 -9.90 -29.03 7.16
N ASP A 83 -8.90 -28.75 6.32
CA ASP A 83 -8.00 -29.74 5.70
C ASP A 83 -6.63 -29.82 6.40
N LEU A 84 -6.46 -29.02 7.46
CA LEU A 84 -5.30 -29.05 8.36
C LEU A 84 -5.58 -30.06 9.49
N LYS A 85 -4.80 -31.14 9.52
CA LYS A 85 -4.79 -32.16 10.59
C LYS A 85 -3.98 -31.70 11.80
#